data_AF-A0A553QD73-F1
#
_entry.id   AF-A0A553QD73-F1
#
_cell.length_a   1.000
_cell.length_b   1.000
_cell.length_c   1.000
_cell.angle_alpha   90.00
_cell.angle_beta   90.00
_cell.angle_gamma   90.00
#
_symmetry.space_group_name_H-M   'P 1'
#
loop_
_entity.id
_entity.type
_entity.pdbx_description
1 polymer ?
#
loop_
_entity_poly.entity_id
_entity_poly.type
_entity_poly.pdbx_seq_one_letter_code
_entity_poly.pdbx_strand_id
1 'polypeptide(L)'
;KASLALDLKTGQLFGGLVQNKYENPSQVGTALQVFYNLGNLRETIRSVVDGYKTSVQENVVNALDIKVLTQPVNTRGAPGRAVMPTPGNTAVFRAALWTNLEKLMDQICAACGQVQHLQKVLTKKRDPVTHVFFIDEIIKDGQPDILYTFWSSVTQTLSEELQKATAASSFLKQALEGEYPKLLRLYNDLWKRLQQYSASIQGALVNSGAGLDLELPASQHDTEDLFTQTKPGYDPEKDLKDSLQPYEAAYLSKSLSRLFDPINLVFPQGGRNPPSNDELDSIIKTIASELNVASVDSGLTTAVAKNAAKTVQLFCVKSEQLLCTQGDASQVIGPLTEGQRRNIAVVNSLFRLQQAVAKIIAGPGTFPPAAEQSLTAALESVQTLMSSAVQPLLNSVSDSVEAILITMHQEDFSGPLPAGGRPDIPCSLYMRELQGFIARVMNDYFRPLQCLDFLYSSTENIAQRAIALFIRHACLLRPLGEGGKMRLAADFAQMELAVAPLCRRVSDLGKAYRLLRSFRPLLFQTSEHIASSQALGDLIPYSTILHFMFTRAPAELKSPHQRAEWSISRYSQWLDDHPSEKDRLTLIRGALEAYVQSVRARQGKEFAPVYPIMLQLLQKATSASQDLK
;
A
#
# COMPACT_ATOMS: atom_id res chain seq x y z
N LYS A 1 56.10 -7.76 54.95
CA LYS A 1 55.71 -6.31 54.99
C LYS A 1 55.57 -5.72 53.59
N ALA A 2 56.54 -5.88 52.68
CA ALA A 2 56.41 -5.40 51.29
C ALA A 2 55.30 -6.12 50.48
N SER A 3 55.13 -7.44 50.60
CA SER A 3 54.05 -8.14 49.89
C SER A 3 52.65 -7.78 50.42
N LEU A 4 52.47 -7.66 51.74
CA LEU A 4 51.21 -7.21 52.35
C LEU A 4 50.81 -5.78 51.94
N ALA A 5 51.80 -4.88 51.74
CA ALA A 5 51.56 -3.53 51.25
C ALA A 5 51.24 -3.51 49.74
N LEU A 6 51.83 -4.43 48.98
CA LEU A 6 51.49 -4.69 47.58
C LEU A 6 50.07 -5.22 47.47
N ASP A 7 49.67 -6.20 48.28
CA ASP A 7 48.32 -6.79 48.30
C ASP A 7 47.23 -5.79 48.71
N LEU A 8 47.51 -4.91 49.68
CA LEU A 8 46.59 -3.82 50.04
C LEU A 8 46.43 -2.81 48.91
N LYS A 9 47.52 -2.51 48.18
CA LYS A 9 47.54 -1.50 47.13
C LYS A 9 46.94 -2.03 45.82
N THR A 10 47.18 -3.30 45.49
CA THR A 10 46.48 -4.02 44.42
C THR A 10 44.99 -4.18 44.77
N GLY A 11 44.64 -4.46 46.02
CA GLY A 11 43.24 -4.47 46.48
C GLY A 11 42.55 -3.10 46.38
N GLN A 12 43.25 -2.00 46.68
CA GLN A 12 42.73 -0.63 46.50
C GLN A 12 42.62 -0.22 45.02
N LEU A 13 43.59 -0.61 44.18
CA LEU A 13 43.54 -0.40 42.73
C LEU A 13 42.42 -1.22 42.08
N PHE A 14 42.22 -2.47 42.53
CA PHE A 14 41.13 -3.33 42.12
C PHE A 14 39.77 -2.76 42.55
N GLY A 15 39.65 -2.35 43.82
CA GLY A 15 38.45 -1.70 44.34
C GLY A 15 38.14 -0.39 43.62
N GLY A 16 39.13 0.41 43.24
CA GLY A 16 38.92 1.63 42.48
C GLY A 16 38.49 1.39 41.02
N LEU A 17 38.96 0.31 40.39
CA LEU A 17 38.52 -0.14 39.06
C LEU A 17 37.09 -0.68 39.10
N VAL A 18 36.70 -1.40 40.15
CA VAL A 18 35.34 -1.97 40.31
C VAL A 18 34.31 -0.94 40.81
N GLN A 19 34.71 0.04 41.61
CA GLN A 19 33.80 1.04 42.23
C GLN A 19 33.62 2.34 41.42
N ASN A 20 33.87 2.36 40.10
CA ASN A 20 33.72 3.57 39.28
C ASN A 20 34.59 4.78 39.72
N LYS A 21 35.75 4.58 40.36
CA LYS A 21 36.56 5.71 40.87
C LYS A 21 37.64 6.21 39.90
N TYR A 22 37.90 5.50 38.81
CA TYR A 22 38.91 5.90 37.82
C TYR A 22 38.23 6.39 36.53
N GLU A 23 37.86 7.66 36.48
CA GLU A 23 37.42 8.33 35.24
C GLU A 23 38.61 8.65 34.31
N ASN A 24 39.85 8.62 34.84
CA ASN A 24 41.05 9.02 34.11
C ASN A 24 41.73 7.83 33.37
N PRO A 25 41.88 7.88 32.03
CA PRO A 25 42.52 6.83 31.24
C PRO A 25 43.96 6.52 31.69
N SER A 26 44.66 7.53 32.20
CA SER A 26 46.03 7.42 32.72
C SER A 26 46.12 6.58 34.00
N GLN A 27 45.12 6.69 34.89
CA GLN A 27 45.06 5.93 36.14
C GLN A 27 44.68 4.47 35.87
N VAL A 28 43.69 4.22 35.02
CA VAL A 28 43.32 2.88 34.54
C VAL A 28 44.51 2.21 33.87
N GLY A 29 45.17 2.92 32.95
CA GLY A 29 46.35 2.42 32.25
C GLY A 29 47.56 2.16 33.14
N THR A 30 47.71 2.88 34.26
CA THR A 30 48.79 2.64 35.24
C THR A 30 48.48 1.42 36.10
N ALA A 31 47.23 1.28 36.54
CA ALA A 31 46.77 0.11 37.28
C ALA A 31 46.97 -1.17 36.45
N LEU A 32 46.57 -1.17 35.17
CA LEU A 32 46.75 -2.30 34.26
C LEU A 32 48.21 -2.68 34.07
N GLN A 33 49.13 -1.70 33.98
CA GLN A 33 50.57 -1.98 33.90
C GLN A 33 51.10 -2.68 35.15
N VAL A 34 50.62 -2.29 36.35
CA VAL A 34 51.00 -2.95 37.60
C VAL A 34 50.53 -4.40 37.60
N PHE A 35 49.31 -4.68 37.13
CA PHE A 35 48.78 -6.04 37.05
C PHE A 35 49.46 -6.90 35.97
N TYR A 36 49.89 -6.32 34.85
CA TYR A 36 50.71 -6.99 33.83
C TYR A 36 52.07 -7.39 34.41
N ASN A 37 52.75 -6.47 35.08
CA ASN A 37 54.06 -6.74 35.70
C ASN A 37 53.99 -7.81 36.81
N LEU A 38 52.80 -8.03 37.39
CA LEU A 38 52.54 -9.07 38.40
C LEU A 38 52.06 -10.40 37.80
N GLY A 39 51.89 -10.50 36.47
CA GLY A 39 51.40 -11.70 35.78
C GLY A 39 49.91 -12.00 35.98
N ASN A 40 49.16 -11.13 36.66
CA ASN A 40 47.76 -11.36 37.07
C ASN A 40 46.74 -10.57 36.21
N LEU A 41 47.17 -10.00 35.08
CA LEU A 41 46.33 -9.13 34.25
C LEU A 41 45.03 -9.81 33.77
N ARG A 42 45.13 -11.04 33.26
CA ARG A 42 43.99 -11.82 32.75
C ARG A 42 42.94 -12.10 33.82
N GLU A 43 43.36 -12.54 35.01
CA GLU A 43 42.46 -12.84 36.14
C GLU A 43 41.80 -11.58 36.68
N THR A 44 42.57 -10.49 36.78
CA THR A 44 42.09 -9.20 37.27
C THR A 44 41.00 -8.65 36.35
N ILE A 45 41.22 -8.65 35.04
CA ILE A 45 40.23 -8.14 34.06
C ILE A 45 38.98 -9.02 34.02
N ARG A 46 39.14 -10.35 34.05
CA ARG A 46 38.00 -11.27 34.15
C ARG A 46 37.17 -10.98 35.41
N SER A 47 37.82 -10.83 36.57
CA SER A 47 37.14 -10.54 37.82
C SER A 47 36.46 -9.16 37.84
N VAL A 48 37.03 -8.14 37.18
CA VAL A 48 36.39 -6.82 37.01
C VAL A 48 35.15 -6.92 36.13
N VAL A 49 35.26 -7.59 34.98
CA VAL A 49 34.13 -7.79 34.04
C VAL A 49 33.02 -8.64 34.68
N ASP A 50 33.36 -9.69 35.42
CA ASP A 50 32.39 -10.52 36.16
C ASP A 50 31.77 -9.76 37.34
N GLY A 51 32.51 -8.85 37.98
CA GLY A 51 31.97 -7.90 38.95
C GLY A 51 30.91 -6.98 38.34
N TYR A 52 31.17 -6.44 37.14
CA TYR A 52 30.17 -5.65 36.40
C TYR A 52 28.96 -6.49 35.98
N LYS A 53 29.14 -7.75 35.54
CA LYS A 53 28.02 -8.65 35.23
C LYS A 53 27.14 -8.91 36.45
N THR A 54 27.75 -9.21 37.59
CA THR A 54 27.05 -9.48 38.86
C THR A 54 26.28 -8.24 39.33
N SER A 55 26.89 -7.06 39.24
CA SER A 55 26.24 -5.78 39.56
C SER A 55 25.02 -5.51 38.67
N VAL A 56 25.15 -5.74 37.34
CA VAL A 56 24.01 -5.62 36.42
C VAL A 56 22.91 -6.62 36.79
N GLN A 57 23.25 -7.87 37.09
CA GLN A 57 22.28 -8.89 37.50
C GLN A 57 21.51 -8.48 38.78
N GLU A 58 22.21 -8.01 39.81
CA GLU A 58 21.59 -7.52 41.05
C GLU A 58 20.67 -6.33 40.78
N ASN A 59 21.09 -5.39 39.93
CA ASN A 59 20.28 -4.24 39.55
C ASN A 59 19.00 -4.65 38.78
N VAL A 60 19.09 -5.62 37.87
CA VAL A 60 17.92 -6.15 37.14
C VAL A 60 16.92 -6.80 38.12
N VAL A 61 17.41 -7.64 39.03
CA VAL A 61 16.57 -8.30 40.04
C VAL A 61 15.89 -7.27 40.96
N ASN A 62 16.65 -6.28 41.44
CA ASN A 62 16.12 -5.22 42.32
C ASN A 62 15.09 -4.32 41.62
N ALA A 63 15.30 -4.02 40.32
CA ALA A 63 14.36 -3.22 39.54
C ALA A 63 13.02 -3.92 39.31
N LEU A 64 13.01 -5.26 39.28
CA LEU A 64 11.84 -6.10 39.04
C LEU A 64 11.20 -6.64 40.34
N ASP A 65 11.78 -6.39 41.51
CA ASP A 65 11.25 -6.87 42.78
C ASP A 65 9.93 -6.17 43.15
N ILE A 66 8.85 -6.96 43.23
CA ILE A 66 7.50 -6.54 43.58
C ILE A 66 7.48 -5.83 44.95
N LYS A 67 8.33 -6.22 45.90
CA LYS A 67 8.39 -5.60 47.24
C LYS A 67 8.93 -4.18 47.17
N VAL A 68 9.91 -3.92 46.30
CA VAL A 68 10.47 -2.59 46.07
C VAL A 68 9.44 -1.72 45.32
N LEU A 69 8.71 -2.31 44.38
CA LEU A 69 7.70 -1.63 43.57
C LEU A 69 6.40 -1.28 44.31
N THR A 70 6.15 -1.91 45.47
CA THR A 70 4.93 -1.72 46.28
C THR A 70 5.17 -0.95 47.58
N GLN A 71 6.41 -0.57 47.90
CA GLN A 71 6.69 0.25 49.08
C GLN A 71 6.26 1.70 48.86
N PRO A 72 5.49 2.30 49.78
CA PRO A 72 5.13 3.71 49.69
C PRO A 72 6.37 4.60 49.88
N VAL A 73 6.58 5.54 48.95
CA VAL A 73 7.70 6.51 48.95
C VAL A 73 7.64 7.50 50.12
N ASN A 74 6.54 7.56 50.87
CA ASN A 74 6.45 8.30 52.11
C ASN A 74 5.30 7.78 52.97
N THR A 75 5.59 7.11 54.09
CA THR A 75 4.88 7.27 55.36
C THR A 75 5.54 6.40 56.44
N ARG A 76 5.79 7.01 57.60
CA ARG A 76 6.04 6.31 58.87
C ARG A 76 4.88 5.36 59.16
N GLY A 77 5.00 4.10 58.75
CA GLY A 77 4.02 3.05 58.98
C GLY A 77 4.69 1.83 59.62
N ALA A 78 4.09 1.33 60.70
CA ALA A 78 4.61 0.25 61.53
C ALA A 78 4.99 -1.02 60.74
N PRO A 79 6.01 -1.78 61.19
CA PRO A 79 6.51 -2.96 60.48
C PRO A 79 5.46 -4.08 60.46
N GLY A 80 5.11 -4.59 59.27
CA GLY A 80 4.37 -5.86 59.15
C GLY A 80 3.32 -6.03 58.05
N ARG A 81 3.08 -5.06 57.16
CA ARG A 81 2.12 -5.25 56.04
C ARG A 81 2.78 -5.04 54.68
N ALA A 82 3.12 -6.14 54.00
CA ALA A 82 3.34 -6.11 52.56
C ALA A 82 2.00 -5.78 51.88
N VAL A 83 1.89 -4.59 51.28
CA VAL A 83 0.70 -4.18 50.53
C VAL A 83 0.75 -4.88 49.18
N MET A 84 0.03 -5.97 49.03
CA MET A 84 -0.22 -6.58 47.72
C MET A 84 -0.94 -5.56 46.83
N PRO A 85 -0.68 -5.52 45.50
CA PRO A 85 -1.39 -4.62 44.61
C PRO A 85 -2.88 -4.99 44.55
N THR A 86 -3.72 -4.27 45.29
CA THR A 86 -5.18 -4.26 45.11
C THR A 86 -5.55 -3.39 43.91
N PRO A 87 -6.70 -3.61 43.25
CA PRO A 87 -7.10 -2.94 42.00
C PRO A 87 -6.95 -1.41 41.98
N GLY A 88 -7.07 -0.74 43.14
CA GLY A 88 -6.89 0.71 43.29
C GLY A 88 -5.45 1.24 43.26
N ASN A 89 -4.42 0.39 43.40
CA ASN A 89 -3.00 0.80 43.43
C ASN A 89 -2.22 0.48 42.15
N THR A 90 -2.89 -0.05 41.12
CA THR A 90 -2.25 -0.52 39.88
C THR A 90 -1.51 0.59 39.12
N ALA A 91 -2.04 1.83 39.12
CA ALA A 91 -1.40 2.97 38.46
C ALA A 91 -0.10 3.40 39.16
N VAL A 92 -0.09 3.42 40.50
CA VAL A 92 1.09 3.76 41.31
C VAL A 92 2.18 2.70 41.12
N PHE A 93 1.80 1.42 41.13
CA PHE A 93 2.70 0.32 40.83
C PHE A 93 3.33 0.44 39.43
N ARG A 94 2.53 0.73 38.39
CA ARG A 94 3.06 0.90 37.03
C ARG A 94 4.00 2.11 36.92
N ALA A 95 3.68 3.23 37.57
CA ALA A 95 4.58 4.39 37.60
C ALA A 95 5.93 4.04 38.24
N ALA A 96 5.91 3.37 39.39
CA ALA A 96 7.14 2.91 40.07
C ALA A 96 7.95 1.93 39.20
N LEU A 97 7.27 1.00 38.52
CA LEU A 97 7.91 0.06 37.59
C LEU A 97 8.65 0.78 36.47
N TRP A 98 8.00 1.71 35.76
CA TRP A 98 8.63 2.42 34.64
C TRP A 98 9.79 3.30 35.10
N THR A 99 9.67 3.99 36.24
CA THR A 99 10.78 4.77 36.81
C THR A 99 11.96 3.88 37.21
N ASN A 100 11.71 2.69 37.76
CA ASN A 100 12.80 1.76 38.08
C ASN A 100 13.44 1.16 36.82
N LEU A 101 12.65 0.87 35.78
CA LEU A 101 13.18 0.41 34.49
C LEU A 101 14.02 1.49 33.79
N GLU A 102 13.63 2.77 33.85
CA GLU A 102 14.45 3.88 33.36
C GLU A 102 15.81 3.94 34.08
N LYS A 103 15.80 3.88 35.42
CA LYS A 103 17.04 3.84 36.22
C LYS A 103 17.90 2.62 35.90
N LEU A 104 17.28 1.47 35.66
CA LEU A 104 17.98 0.26 35.25
C LEU A 104 18.70 0.46 33.90
N MET A 105 18.04 1.10 32.92
CA MET A 105 18.69 1.42 31.64
C MET A 105 19.90 2.35 31.84
N ASP A 106 19.81 3.33 32.73
CA ASP A 106 20.93 4.24 33.03
C ASP A 106 22.12 3.48 33.65
N GLN A 107 21.85 2.55 34.56
CA GLN A 107 22.86 1.71 35.20
C GLN A 107 23.54 0.75 34.21
N ILE A 108 22.76 0.14 33.32
CA ILE A 108 23.29 -0.72 32.24
C ILE A 108 24.16 0.11 31.29
N CYS A 109 23.69 1.30 30.89
CA CYS A 109 24.47 2.20 30.04
C CYS A 109 25.81 2.58 30.67
N ALA A 110 25.82 2.89 31.98
CA ALA A 110 27.04 3.20 32.71
C ALA A 110 28.00 2.00 32.77
N ALA A 111 27.49 0.80 33.08
CA ALA A 111 28.32 -0.41 33.13
C ALA A 111 28.93 -0.76 31.75
N CYS A 112 28.13 -0.70 30.68
CA CYS A 112 28.62 -0.87 29.31
C CYS A 112 29.70 0.16 28.95
N GLY A 113 29.51 1.43 29.33
CA GLY A 113 30.49 2.49 29.10
C GLY A 113 31.84 2.21 29.78
N GLN A 114 31.81 1.68 31.00
CA GLN A 114 33.03 1.35 31.75
C GLN A 114 33.77 0.14 31.16
N VAL A 115 33.05 -0.91 30.78
CA VAL A 115 33.65 -2.08 30.10
C VAL A 115 34.24 -1.66 28.75
N GLN A 116 33.58 -0.76 28.02
CA GLN A 116 34.08 -0.21 26.77
C GLN A 116 35.35 0.64 26.98
N HIS A 117 35.37 1.45 28.04
CA HIS A 117 36.56 2.21 28.40
C HIS A 117 37.73 1.29 28.73
N LEU A 118 37.50 0.25 29.53
CA LEU A 118 38.48 -0.77 29.89
C LEU A 118 39.07 -1.46 28.66
N GLN A 119 38.21 -1.93 27.74
CA GLN A 119 38.67 -2.58 26.49
C GLN A 119 39.50 -1.63 25.62
N LYS A 120 39.09 -0.37 25.47
CA LYS A 120 39.86 0.62 24.69
C LYS A 120 41.24 0.91 25.31
N VAL A 121 41.35 0.99 26.64
CA VAL A 121 42.65 1.17 27.32
C VAL A 121 43.54 -0.06 27.11
N LEU A 122 42.98 -1.27 27.19
CA LEU A 122 43.70 -2.53 26.94
C LEU A 122 44.20 -2.66 25.49
N THR A 123 43.43 -2.14 24.54
CA THR A 123 43.78 -2.16 23.10
C THR A 123 44.89 -1.18 22.76
N LYS A 124 45.01 -0.05 23.49
CA LYS A 124 46.02 0.99 23.20
C LYS A 124 47.30 0.85 24.03
N LYS A 125 47.26 0.21 25.20
CA LYS A 125 48.42 0.00 26.06
C LYS A 125 49.30 -1.13 25.52
N ARG A 126 50.56 -0.79 25.23
CA ARG A 126 51.64 -1.73 24.93
C ARG A 126 52.57 -1.82 26.13
N ASP A 127 53.08 -3.01 26.36
CA ASP A 127 54.12 -3.18 27.35
C ASP A 127 55.40 -2.40 26.94
N PRO A 128 56.01 -1.59 27.83
CA PRO A 128 57.21 -0.82 27.51
C PRO A 128 58.45 -1.66 27.18
N VAL A 129 58.47 -2.94 27.56
CA VAL A 129 59.64 -3.83 27.41
C VAL A 129 59.43 -4.84 26.29
N THR A 130 58.25 -5.48 26.24
CA THR A 130 57.93 -6.53 25.25
C THR A 130 57.19 -6.00 24.03
N HIS A 131 56.71 -4.74 24.05
CA HIS A 131 55.90 -4.10 23.00
C HIS A 131 54.60 -4.82 22.63
N VAL A 132 54.22 -5.89 23.34
CA VAL A 132 52.96 -6.62 23.13
C VAL A 132 51.81 -5.78 23.66
N PHE A 133 50.71 -5.71 22.89
CA PHE A 133 49.50 -5.08 23.39
C PHE A 133 48.84 -5.96 24.46
N PHE A 134 48.33 -5.33 25.52
CA PHE A 134 47.66 -6.06 26.60
C PHE A 134 46.43 -6.83 26.11
N ILE A 135 45.76 -6.36 25.05
CA ILE A 135 44.63 -7.08 24.44
C ILE A 135 45.05 -8.41 23.80
N ASP A 136 46.24 -8.48 23.19
CA ASP A 136 46.76 -9.70 22.55
C ASP A 136 47.10 -10.78 23.56
N GLU A 137 47.46 -10.39 24.80
CA GLU A 137 47.68 -11.34 25.89
C GLU A 137 46.37 -11.94 26.42
N ILE A 138 45.26 -11.22 26.30
CA ILE A 138 43.94 -11.64 26.79
C ILE A 138 43.19 -12.47 25.74
N ILE A 139 43.29 -12.11 24.46
CA ILE A 139 42.58 -12.76 23.34
C ILE A 139 43.35 -13.97 22.77
N LYS A 140 44.55 -14.27 23.29
CA LYS A 140 45.53 -15.27 22.79
C LYS A 140 45.04 -16.71 22.52
N ASP A 141 43.78 -17.04 22.81
CA ASP A 141 43.19 -18.39 22.71
C ASP A 141 41.90 -18.45 21.85
N GLY A 142 41.66 -17.50 20.93
CA GLY A 142 40.43 -17.47 20.13
C GLY A 142 39.16 -17.17 20.93
N GLN A 143 39.34 -16.54 22.11
CA GLN A 143 38.24 -16.14 22.98
C GLN A 143 37.49 -14.96 22.38
N PRO A 144 36.15 -14.96 22.45
CA PRO A 144 35.35 -13.84 21.98
C PRO A 144 35.67 -12.55 22.76
N ASP A 145 35.49 -11.42 22.10
CA ASP A 145 35.80 -10.10 22.64
C ASP A 145 35.14 -9.83 24.01
N ILE A 146 35.79 -9.03 24.85
CA ILE A 146 35.35 -8.73 26.22
C ILE A 146 34.00 -8.01 26.19
N LEU A 147 33.82 -7.04 25.28
CA LEU A 147 32.54 -6.36 25.09
C LEU A 147 31.46 -7.30 24.55
N TYR A 148 31.80 -8.19 23.61
CA TYR A 148 30.85 -9.16 23.07
C TYR A 148 30.33 -10.11 24.15
N THR A 149 31.23 -10.69 24.94
CA THR A 149 30.87 -11.61 26.05
C THR A 149 30.11 -10.90 27.16
N PHE A 150 30.47 -9.66 27.46
CA PHE A 150 29.73 -8.83 28.41
C PHE A 150 28.32 -8.51 27.91
N TRP A 151 28.18 -8.01 26.68
CA TRP A 151 26.88 -7.64 26.10
C TRP A 151 25.95 -8.85 25.94
N SER A 152 26.48 -9.99 25.49
CA SER A 152 25.72 -11.26 25.42
C SER A 152 25.23 -11.68 26.81
N SER A 153 26.07 -11.53 27.84
CA SER A 153 25.67 -11.82 29.22
C SER A 153 24.60 -10.87 29.73
N VAL A 154 24.68 -9.57 29.40
CA VAL A 154 23.68 -8.57 29.82
C VAL A 154 22.34 -8.82 29.16
N THR A 155 22.30 -9.04 27.85
CA THR A 155 21.06 -9.32 27.10
C THR A 155 20.42 -10.64 27.54
N GLN A 156 21.23 -11.68 27.79
CA GLN A 156 20.75 -12.94 28.36
C GLN A 156 20.18 -12.75 29.77
N THR A 157 20.87 -12.00 30.64
CA THR A 157 20.41 -11.73 32.01
C THR A 157 19.08 -10.96 32.00
N LEU A 158 18.97 -9.94 31.15
CA LEU A 158 17.72 -9.20 30.96
C LEU A 158 16.59 -10.15 30.53
N SER A 159 16.83 -11.01 29.54
CA SER A 159 15.82 -11.95 29.05
C SER A 159 15.36 -12.92 30.14
N GLU A 160 16.31 -13.59 30.82
CA GLU A 160 16.01 -14.59 31.85
C GLU A 160 15.30 -13.99 33.07
N GLU A 161 15.80 -12.86 33.59
CA GLU A 161 15.22 -12.25 34.79
C GLU A 161 13.87 -11.58 34.50
N LEU A 162 13.67 -10.97 33.33
CA LEU A 162 12.34 -10.50 32.92
C LEU A 162 11.35 -11.65 32.81
N GLN A 163 11.75 -12.78 32.22
CA GLN A 163 10.88 -13.96 32.11
C GLN A 163 10.56 -14.58 33.48
N LYS A 164 11.55 -14.71 34.36
CA LYS A 164 11.34 -15.19 35.75
C LYS A 164 10.40 -14.27 36.52
N ALA A 165 10.61 -12.96 36.46
CA ALA A 165 9.78 -11.98 37.16
C ALA A 165 8.33 -11.95 36.65
N THR A 166 8.12 -12.09 35.34
CA THR A 166 6.76 -12.13 34.75
C THR A 166 6.06 -13.48 34.95
N ALA A 167 6.80 -14.58 35.05
CA ALA A 167 6.25 -15.87 35.47
C ALA A 167 5.80 -15.84 36.94
N ALA A 168 6.53 -15.12 37.80
CA ALA A 168 6.19 -14.95 39.21
C ALA A 168 5.05 -13.94 39.47
N SER A 169 4.80 -13.00 38.54
CA SER A 169 3.82 -11.92 38.74
C SER A 169 2.98 -11.63 37.49
N SER A 170 1.68 -11.92 37.59
CA SER A 170 0.70 -11.58 36.56
C SER A 170 0.56 -10.07 36.35
N PHE A 171 0.77 -9.25 37.38
CA PHE A 171 0.73 -7.78 37.28
C PHE A 171 1.90 -7.25 36.45
N LEU A 172 3.12 -7.77 36.67
CA LEU A 172 4.28 -7.42 35.85
C LEU A 172 4.08 -7.85 34.40
N LYS A 173 3.60 -9.09 34.20
CA LYS A 173 3.29 -9.62 32.87
C LYS A 173 2.28 -8.73 32.13
N GLN A 174 1.18 -8.33 32.78
CA GLN A 174 0.19 -7.45 32.17
C GLN A 174 0.74 -6.05 31.85
N ALA A 175 1.61 -5.49 32.69
CA ALA A 175 2.22 -4.18 32.45
C ALA A 175 3.18 -4.22 31.25
N LEU A 176 4.09 -5.19 31.21
CA LEU A 176 5.10 -5.31 30.15
C LEU A 176 4.50 -5.71 28.80
N GLU A 177 3.54 -6.64 28.77
CA GLU A 177 2.83 -7.01 27.53
C GLU A 177 1.83 -5.94 27.08
N GLY A 178 1.26 -5.16 28.00
CA GLY A 178 0.22 -4.17 27.70
C GLY A 178 0.80 -2.82 27.24
N GLU A 179 1.93 -2.42 27.82
CA GLU A 179 2.61 -1.16 27.53
C GLU A 179 3.98 -1.40 26.87
N TYR A 180 4.10 -2.48 26.10
CA TYR A 180 5.32 -2.84 25.33
C TYR A 180 5.96 -1.68 24.56
N PRO A 181 5.22 -0.77 23.88
CA PRO A 181 5.82 0.39 23.21
C PRO A 181 6.66 1.28 24.15
N LYS A 182 6.29 1.39 25.44
CA LYS A 182 7.11 2.12 26.42
C LYS A 182 8.41 1.38 26.73
N LEU A 183 8.34 0.06 26.89
CA LEU A 183 9.52 -0.77 27.10
C LEU A 183 10.48 -0.70 25.91
N LEU A 184 9.95 -0.80 24.69
CA LEU A 184 10.73 -0.70 23.46
C LEU A 184 11.37 0.68 23.32
N ARG A 185 10.66 1.76 23.69
CA ARG A 185 11.24 3.11 23.73
C ARG A 185 12.45 3.18 24.69
N LEU A 186 12.36 2.61 25.89
CA LEU A 186 13.47 2.60 26.84
C LEU A 186 14.70 1.86 26.28
N TYR A 187 14.47 0.74 25.58
CA TYR A 187 15.53 -0.03 24.93
C TYR A 187 16.15 0.73 23.76
N ASN A 188 15.34 1.38 22.92
CA ASN A 188 15.81 2.22 21.82
C ASN A 188 16.62 3.44 22.34
N ASP A 189 16.17 4.06 23.43
CA ASP A 189 16.86 5.18 24.06
C ASP A 189 18.17 4.73 24.75
N LEU A 190 18.22 3.52 25.32
CA LEU A 190 19.45 2.90 25.79
C LEU A 190 20.44 2.69 24.64
N TRP A 191 19.99 2.08 23.54
CA TRP A 191 20.83 1.79 22.39
C TRP A 191 21.44 3.06 21.76
N LYS A 192 20.62 4.09 21.55
CA LYS A 192 21.10 5.40 21.06
C LYS A 192 22.14 6.02 21.99
N ARG A 193 21.97 5.88 23.31
CA ARG A 193 22.95 6.39 24.29
C ARG A 193 24.26 5.60 24.25
N LEU A 194 24.21 4.28 24.09
CA LEU A 194 25.39 3.45 23.90
C LEU A 194 26.17 3.84 22.63
N GLN A 195 25.48 4.11 21.52
CA GLN A 195 26.10 4.60 20.27
C GLN A 195 26.70 6.01 20.44
N GLN A 196 26.03 6.93 21.13
CA GLN A 196 26.56 8.27 21.39
C GLN A 196 27.81 8.21 22.28
N TYR A 197 27.80 7.35 23.30
CA TYR A 197 28.92 7.15 24.20
C TYR A 197 30.13 6.51 23.49
N SER A 198 29.88 5.55 22.60
CA SER A 198 30.93 4.92 21.78
C SER A 198 31.65 5.94 20.89
N ALA A 199 30.88 6.82 20.23
CA ALA A 199 31.37 7.91 19.38
C ALA A 199 32.11 9.01 20.18
N SER A 200 31.59 9.39 21.37
CA SER A 200 32.24 10.38 22.24
C SER A 200 33.62 9.94 22.71
N ILE A 201 33.77 8.67 23.12
CA ILE A 201 35.07 8.13 23.52
C ILE A 201 36.03 8.04 22.33
N GLN A 202 35.55 7.80 21.11
CA GLN A 202 36.38 7.87 19.91
C GLN A 202 36.93 9.30 19.71
N GLY A 203 36.09 10.33 19.81
CA GLY A 203 36.50 11.73 19.64
C GLY A 203 37.46 12.27 20.72
N ALA A 204 37.22 11.99 22.00
CA ALA A 204 38.02 12.53 23.10
C ALA A 204 39.49 12.06 23.11
N LEU A 205 39.74 10.86 22.59
CA LEU A 205 41.09 10.26 22.57
C LEU A 205 41.87 10.58 21.29
N VAL A 206 41.22 10.99 20.20
CA VAL A 206 41.91 11.53 19.01
C VAL A 206 42.56 12.88 19.34
N ASN A 207 41.87 13.72 20.13
CA ASN A 207 42.41 15.00 20.56
C ASN A 207 43.54 14.89 21.62
N SER A 208 43.63 13.75 22.32
CA SER A 208 44.68 13.52 23.33
C SER A 208 45.98 12.94 22.74
N GLY A 209 46.03 12.70 21.42
CA GLY A 209 47.19 12.14 20.70
C GLY A 209 47.90 13.12 19.77
N ALA A 210 47.64 14.43 19.87
CA ALA A 210 48.31 15.46 19.07
C ALA A 210 49.72 15.74 19.63
N GLY A 211 50.66 14.87 19.28
CA GLY A 211 52.06 15.01 19.62
C GLY A 211 52.88 13.84 19.11
N LEU A 212 52.93 13.68 17.78
CA LEU A 212 54.05 13.16 16.99
C LEU A 212 53.58 13.09 15.51
N ASP A 213 54.20 13.92 14.67
CA ASP A 213 54.03 13.98 13.23
C ASP A 213 54.25 12.61 12.55
N LEU A 214 53.32 12.24 11.68
CA LEU A 214 53.55 11.50 10.42
C LEU A 214 52.27 11.58 9.58
N GLU A 215 52.33 12.33 8.49
CA GLU A 215 51.26 12.52 7.51
C GLU A 215 50.80 11.17 6.91
N LEU A 216 49.52 10.83 7.13
CA LEU A 216 48.77 9.89 6.30
C LEU A 216 47.49 10.59 5.83
N PRO A 217 47.14 10.52 4.54
CA PRO A 217 46.00 11.26 4.01
C PRO A 217 44.70 10.70 4.56
N ALA A 218 43.86 11.61 5.07
CA ALA A 218 42.50 11.34 5.50
C ALA A 218 41.67 10.81 4.30
N SER A 219 41.62 9.49 4.16
CA SER A 219 40.64 8.83 3.31
C SER A 219 39.37 8.64 4.14
N GLN A 220 38.27 9.17 3.60
CA GLN A 220 36.91 8.92 4.05
C GLN A 220 36.61 7.43 3.85
N HIS A 221 36.90 6.60 4.85
CA HIS A 221 36.43 5.23 4.90
C HIS A 221 36.12 4.86 6.35
N ASP A 222 34.84 4.58 6.57
CA ASP A 222 34.24 3.82 7.66
C ASP A 222 34.42 4.36 9.09
N THR A 223 33.33 4.92 9.60
CA THR A 223 33.06 5.09 11.03
C THR A 223 33.01 3.69 11.65
N GLU A 224 34.16 3.12 12.01
CA GLU A 224 34.27 1.78 12.58
C GLU A 224 33.55 1.73 13.95
N ASP A 225 32.34 1.17 13.95
CA ASP A 225 31.53 0.97 15.15
C ASP A 225 32.10 -0.21 15.95
N LEU A 226 32.71 0.07 17.11
CA LEU A 226 33.60 -0.87 17.82
C LEU A 226 32.94 -2.18 18.29
N PHE A 227 31.62 -2.31 18.25
CA PHE A 227 30.93 -3.59 18.52
C PHE A 227 31.10 -4.62 17.39
N THR A 228 31.57 -4.23 16.21
CA THR A 228 31.55 -5.07 14.99
C THR A 228 32.85 -5.83 14.71
N GLN A 229 33.89 -5.70 15.52
CA GLN A 229 35.22 -6.16 15.11
C GLN A 229 35.43 -7.68 14.96
N THR A 230 34.49 -8.60 15.23
CA THR A 230 34.91 -10.03 15.16
C THR A 230 33.90 -11.13 14.89
N LYS A 231 32.61 -10.85 14.59
CA LYS A 231 31.72 -11.89 14.04
C LYS A 231 30.95 -11.37 12.83
N PRO A 232 31.15 -11.93 11.62
CA PRO A 232 30.32 -11.57 10.47
C PRO A 232 28.87 -11.95 10.78
N GLY A 233 27.98 -10.95 10.84
CA GLY A 233 26.54 -11.11 11.05
C GLY A 233 26.02 -10.97 12.49
N TYR A 234 26.84 -10.53 13.46
CA TYR A 234 26.36 -10.22 14.81
C TYR A 234 25.83 -8.78 14.88
N ASP A 235 24.56 -8.62 15.25
CA ASP A 235 23.91 -7.33 15.45
C ASP A 235 23.56 -7.16 16.94
N PRO A 236 24.35 -6.37 17.71
CA PRO A 236 24.11 -6.13 19.13
C PRO A 236 22.77 -5.43 19.42
N GLU A 237 22.22 -4.67 18.46
CA GLU A 237 20.88 -4.07 18.59
C GLU A 237 19.81 -5.14 18.54
N LYS A 238 19.99 -6.09 17.62
CA LYS A 238 19.07 -7.23 17.44
C LYS A 238 19.04 -8.13 18.66
N ASP A 239 20.19 -8.47 19.23
CA ASP A 239 20.26 -9.29 20.46
C ASP A 239 19.52 -8.65 21.65
N LEU A 240 19.61 -7.32 21.77
CA LEU A 240 18.88 -6.57 22.78
C LEU A 240 17.36 -6.60 22.51
N LYS A 241 16.93 -6.44 21.25
CA LYS A 241 15.52 -6.53 20.86
C LYS A 241 14.95 -7.96 20.97
N ASP A 242 15.75 -8.98 20.67
CA ASP A 242 15.37 -10.39 20.78
C ASP A 242 15.03 -10.78 22.22
N SER A 243 15.65 -10.13 23.22
CA SER A 243 15.29 -10.31 24.63
C SER A 243 13.82 -9.94 24.95
N LEU A 244 13.19 -9.10 24.12
CA LEU A 244 11.81 -8.62 24.28
C LEU A 244 10.78 -9.37 23.43
N GLN A 245 11.22 -10.29 22.56
CA GLN A 245 10.36 -10.98 21.58
C GLN A 245 9.07 -11.59 22.17
N PRO A 246 9.07 -12.25 23.36
CA PRO A 246 7.84 -12.81 23.93
C PRO A 246 6.78 -11.75 24.25
N TYR A 247 7.21 -10.56 24.69
CA TYR A 247 6.33 -9.44 25.03
C TYR A 247 5.80 -8.76 23.78
N GLU A 248 6.63 -8.63 22.75
CA GLU A 248 6.20 -8.15 21.43
C GLU A 248 5.10 -9.05 20.85
N ALA A 249 5.31 -10.37 20.83
CA ALA A 249 4.34 -11.33 20.32
C ALA A 249 3.00 -11.24 21.08
N ALA A 250 3.04 -11.14 22.41
CA ALA A 250 1.85 -10.96 23.24
C ALA A 250 1.16 -9.62 22.99
N TYR A 251 1.92 -8.52 22.84
CA TYR A 251 1.39 -7.20 22.50
C TYR A 251 0.70 -7.20 21.13
N LEU A 252 1.35 -7.77 20.10
CA LEU A 252 0.80 -7.85 18.75
C LEU A 252 -0.47 -8.70 18.68
N SER A 253 -0.55 -9.80 19.44
CA SER A 253 -1.76 -10.62 19.55
C SER A 253 -2.92 -9.84 20.18
N LYS A 254 -2.65 -9.08 21.24
CA LYS A 254 -3.65 -8.19 21.88
C LYS A 254 -4.04 -7.03 20.97
N SER A 255 -3.09 -6.43 20.25
CA SER A 255 -3.33 -5.37 19.27
C SER A 255 -4.27 -5.85 18.16
N LEU A 256 -4.01 -7.05 17.60
CA LEU A 256 -4.89 -7.65 16.60
C LEU A 256 -6.30 -7.89 17.15
N SER A 257 -6.42 -8.36 18.40
CA SER A 257 -7.72 -8.56 19.04
C SER A 257 -8.48 -7.23 19.20
N ARG A 258 -7.82 -6.19 19.72
CA ARG A 258 -8.40 -4.84 19.85
C ARG A 258 -8.83 -4.23 18.52
N LEU A 259 -8.12 -4.54 17.43
CA LEU A 259 -8.47 -4.10 16.08
C LEU A 259 -9.66 -4.89 15.50
N PHE A 260 -9.78 -6.18 15.83
CA PHE A 260 -10.84 -7.05 15.34
C PHE A 260 -12.16 -6.88 16.10
N ASP A 261 -12.10 -6.59 17.40
CA ASP A 261 -13.30 -6.50 18.25
C ASP A 261 -14.33 -5.47 17.71
N PRO A 262 -13.95 -4.22 17.34
CA PRO A 262 -14.89 -3.27 16.74
C PRO A 262 -15.54 -3.80 15.46
N ILE A 263 -14.80 -4.53 14.61
CA ILE A 263 -15.38 -5.10 13.38
C ILE A 263 -16.40 -6.19 13.75
N ASN A 264 -16.06 -7.09 14.67
CA ASN A 264 -16.96 -8.18 15.05
C ASN A 264 -18.23 -7.69 15.76
N LEU A 265 -18.15 -6.55 16.46
CA LEU A 265 -19.32 -5.89 17.05
C LEU A 265 -20.25 -5.30 16.00
N VAL A 266 -19.68 -4.68 14.98
CA VAL A 266 -20.44 -4.00 13.92
C VAL A 266 -20.98 -4.97 12.88
N PHE A 267 -20.34 -6.13 12.71
CA PHE A 267 -20.81 -7.23 11.87
C PHE A 267 -21.20 -8.46 12.71
N PRO A 268 -22.34 -8.39 13.46
CA PRO A 268 -22.80 -9.53 14.24
C PRO A 268 -23.15 -10.70 13.32
N GLN A 269 -23.04 -11.93 13.85
CA GLN A 269 -23.34 -13.13 13.07
C GLN A 269 -24.81 -13.10 12.58
N GLY A 270 -25.01 -13.09 11.27
CA GLY A 270 -26.34 -12.99 10.65
C GLY A 270 -26.86 -11.56 10.42
N GLY A 271 -26.08 -10.53 10.78
CA GLY A 271 -26.40 -9.14 10.46
C GLY A 271 -26.44 -8.91 8.95
N ARG A 272 -27.46 -8.18 8.48
CA ARG A 272 -27.63 -7.82 7.06
C ARG A 272 -27.38 -6.35 6.75
N ASN A 273 -27.09 -5.56 7.78
CA ASN A 273 -26.96 -4.12 7.65
C ASN A 273 -25.48 -3.73 7.56
N PRO A 274 -25.14 -2.79 6.66
CA PRO A 274 -23.81 -2.19 6.62
C PRO A 274 -23.56 -1.36 7.88
N PRO A 275 -22.29 -1.11 8.22
CA PRO A 275 -21.90 -0.33 9.38
C PRO A 275 -22.42 1.11 9.28
N SER A 276 -22.84 1.67 10.42
CA SER A 276 -23.18 3.09 10.52
C SER A 276 -21.93 3.98 10.48
N ASN A 277 -22.15 5.27 10.27
CA ASN A 277 -21.08 6.25 10.21
C ASN A 277 -20.29 6.36 11.53
N ASP A 278 -20.95 6.26 12.67
CA ASP A 278 -20.31 6.37 13.99
C ASP A 278 -19.50 5.10 14.31
N GLU A 279 -20.01 3.94 13.91
CA GLU A 279 -19.32 2.64 14.04
C GLU A 279 -18.06 2.60 13.17
N LEU A 280 -18.12 3.09 11.93
CA LEU A 280 -16.94 3.25 11.08
C LEU A 280 -15.90 4.18 11.69
N ASP A 281 -16.32 5.31 12.25
CA ASP A 281 -15.41 6.24 12.92
C ASP A 281 -14.74 5.61 14.14
N SER A 282 -15.44 4.72 14.86
CA SER A 282 -14.84 3.93 15.94
C SER A 282 -13.73 3.01 15.43
N ILE A 283 -13.97 2.26 14.33
CA ILE A 283 -12.96 1.38 13.72
C ILE A 283 -11.74 2.20 13.26
N ILE A 284 -11.98 3.32 12.57
CA ILE A 284 -10.93 4.21 12.06
C ILE A 284 -10.09 4.77 13.21
N LYS A 285 -10.72 5.23 14.29
CA LYS A 285 -10.04 5.74 15.49
C LYS A 285 -9.18 4.66 16.15
N THR A 286 -9.66 3.42 16.22
CA THR A 286 -8.91 2.30 16.78
C THR A 286 -7.66 1.99 15.94
N ILE A 287 -7.79 1.94 14.61
CA ILE A 287 -6.65 1.76 13.68
C ILE A 287 -5.63 2.88 13.86
N ALA A 288 -6.08 4.14 13.87
CA ALA A 288 -5.21 5.30 14.04
C ALA A 288 -4.50 5.29 15.41
N SER A 289 -5.21 4.95 16.48
CA SER A 289 -4.66 4.87 17.83
C SER A 289 -3.58 3.80 17.95
N GLU A 290 -3.80 2.59 17.42
CA GLU A 290 -2.81 1.50 17.48
C GLU A 290 -1.54 1.86 16.69
N LEU A 291 -1.69 2.46 15.49
CA LEU A 291 -0.55 2.92 14.69
C LEU A 291 0.21 4.07 15.36
N ASN A 292 -0.50 5.01 15.98
CA ASN A 292 0.13 6.12 16.70
C ASN A 292 0.93 5.63 17.93
N VAL A 293 0.39 4.66 18.67
CA VAL A 293 1.10 4.05 19.81
C VAL A 293 2.35 3.28 19.34
N ALA A 294 2.32 2.67 18.15
CA ALA A 294 3.44 1.94 17.56
C ALA A 294 4.55 2.83 16.98
N SER A 295 4.29 4.13 16.77
CA SER A 295 5.20 5.09 16.10
C SER A 295 6.55 5.31 16.80
N VAL A 296 6.72 4.76 18.01
CA VAL A 296 7.98 4.80 18.77
C VAL A 296 9.13 4.03 18.09
N ASP A 297 8.82 3.08 17.22
CA ASP A 297 9.78 2.23 16.52
C ASP A 297 9.28 1.83 15.14
N SER A 298 10.18 1.80 14.14
CA SER A 298 9.83 1.50 12.75
C SER A 298 9.47 0.02 12.53
N GLY A 299 10.10 -0.89 13.27
CA GLY A 299 9.79 -2.33 13.26
C GLY A 299 8.41 -2.59 13.85
N LEU A 300 8.13 -2.02 15.02
CA LEU A 300 6.82 -2.14 15.67
C LEU A 300 5.70 -1.51 14.83
N THR A 301 5.94 -0.32 14.26
CA THR A 301 4.99 0.32 13.33
C THR A 301 4.67 -0.60 12.16
N THR A 302 5.68 -1.26 11.58
CA THR A 302 5.49 -2.22 10.48
C THR A 302 4.68 -3.44 10.91
N ALA A 303 4.95 -3.99 12.10
CA ALA A 303 4.20 -5.14 12.63
C ALA A 303 2.73 -4.79 12.93
N VAL A 304 2.48 -3.63 13.54
CA VAL A 304 1.11 -3.14 13.81
C VAL A 304 0.39 -2.76 12.50
N ALA A 305 1.08 -2.18 11.51
CA ALA A 305 0.53 -1.92 10.19
C ALA A 305 0.08 -3.22 9.48
N LYS A 306 0.81 -4.33 9.64
CA LYS A 306 0.36 -5.64 9.14
C LYS A 306 -0.92 -6.12 9.84
N ASN A 307 -1.06 -5.88 11.15
CA ASN A 307 -2.31 -6.19 11.87
C ASN A 307 -3.47 -5.29 11.42
N ALA A 308 -3.22 -3.99 11.21
CA ALA A 308 -4.19 -3.07 10.63
C ALA A 308 -4.58 -3.47 9.19
N ALA A 309 -3.65 -3.93 8.37
CA ALA A 309 -3.93 -4.48 7.04
C ALA A 309 -4.85 -5.71 7.10
N LYS A 310 -4.59 -6.66 8.00
CA LYS A 310 -5.48 -7.80 8.27
C LYS A 310 -6.88 -7.36 8.73
N THR A 311 -6.95 -6.26 9.48
CA THR A 311 -8.20 -5.67 9.98
C THR A 311 -9.01 -5.08 8.83
N VAL A 312 -8.37 -4.34 7.92
CA VAL A 312 -9.01 -3.85 6.69
C VAL A 312 -9.49 -5.02 5.82
N GLN A 313 -8.67 -6.08 5.68
CA GLN A 313 -9.08 -7.29 4.94
C GLN A 313 -10.27 -8.00 5.59
N LEU A 314 -10.31 -8.13 6.92
CA LEU A 314 -11.45 -8.68 7.64
C LEU A 314 -12.72 -7.86 7.37
N PHE A 315 -12.59 -6.53 7.38
CA PHE A 315 -13.69 -5.63 7.03
C PHE A 315 -14.19 -5.86 5.60
N CYS A 316 -13.27 -6.08 4.63
CA CYS A 316 -13.64 -6.45 3.25
C CYS A 316 -14.42 -7.77 3.21
N VAL A 317 -13.91 -8.83 3.84
CA VAL A 317 -14.57 -10.16 3.84
C VAL A 317 -15.97 -10.07 4.45
N LYS A 318 -16.14 -9.34 5.55
CA LYS A 318 -17.45 -9.12 6.18
C LYS A 318 -18.39 -8.29 5.31
N SER A 319 -17.86 -7.27 4.64
CA SER A 319 -18.61 -6.42 3.71
C SER A 319 -19.05 -7.18 2.47
N GLU A 320 -18.21 -8.07 1.94
CA GLU A 320 -18.52 -8.93 0.79
C GLU A 320 -19.70 -9.86 1.08
N GLN A 321 -19.79 -10.41 2.29
CA GLN A 321 -20.91 -11.26 2.72
C GLN A 321 -22.26 -10.53 2.72
N LEU A 322 -22.26 -9.20 2.75
CA LEU A 322 -23.48 -8.38 2.69
C LEU A 322 -23.94 -8.11 1.24
N LEU A 323 -23.06 -8.28 0.26
CA LEU A 323 -23.33 -7.89 -1.13
C LEU A 323 -24.41 -8.77 -1.76
N CYS A 324 -25.30 -8.11 -2.50
CA CYS A 324 -26.21 -8.77 -3.41
C CYS A 324 -25.56 -8.84 -4.80
N THR A 325 -25.52 -10.01 -5.41
CA THR A 325 -24.93 -10.23 -6.75
C THR A 325 -25.93 -10.73 -7.79
N GLN A 326 -27.18 -10.99 -7.38
CA GLN A 326 -28.23 -11.60 -8.21
C GLN A 326 -29.04 -10.51 -8.94
N GLY A 327 -30.16 -10.87 -9.57
CA GLY A 327 -31.01 -9.96 -10.37
C GLY A 327 -31.42 -8.67 -9.65
N ASP A 328 -31.58 -8.71 -8.32
CA ASP A 328 -31.86 -7.52 -7.51
C ASP A 328 -30.74 -6.47 -7.58
N ALA A 329 -29.49 -6.88 -7.81
CA ALA A 329 -28.33 -6.00 -7.92
C ALA A 329 -28.23 -5.31 -9.30
N SER A 330 -28.72 -5.95 -10.35
CA SER A 330 -28.54 -5.50 -11.74
C SER A 330 -29.77 -4.82 -12.35
N GLN A 331 -30.92 -4.78 -11.68
CA GLN A 331 -32.13 -4.15 -12.24
C GLN A 331 -31.93 -2.66 -12.57
N VAL A 332 -32.36 -2.20 -13.76
CA VAL A 332 -32.30 -0.77 -14.18
C VAL A 332 -33.64 -0.18 -14.69
N ILE A 333 -34.76 -0.87 -14.43
CA ILE A 333 -36.10 -0.53 -14.94
C ILE A 333 -36.92 0.27 -13.90
N GLY A 334 -36.93 -0.18 -12.65
CA GLY A 334 -37.73 0.37 -11.55
C GLY A 334 -36.93 1.26 -10.58
N PRO A 335 -37.47 1.58 -9.39
CA PRO A 335 -36.70 2.23 -8.35
C PRO A 335 -35.60 1.32 -7.80
N LEU A 336 -34.62 1.89 -7.08
CA LEU A 336 -33.57 1.13 -6.40
C LEU A 336 -34.16 -0.06 -5.60
N THR A 337 -33.56 -1.23 -5.77
CA THR A 337 -33.91 -2.40 -4.95
C THR A 337 -33.27 -2.30 -3.57
N GLU A 338 -33.71 -3.14 -2.62
CA GLU A 338 -33.04 -3.24 -1.31
C GLU A 338 -31.62 -3.77 -1.43
N GLY A 339 -31.38 -4.69 -2.37
CA GLY A 339 -30.03 -5.20 -2.68
C GLY A 339 -29.09 -4.10 -3.19
N GLN A 340 -29.56 -3.26 -4.10
CA GLN A 340 -28.79 -2.12 -4.62
C GLN A 340 -28.53 -1.07 -3.53
N ARG A 341 -29.54 -0.72 -2.73
CA ARG A 341 -29.34 0.19 -1.58
C ARG A 341 -28.28 -0.34 -0.62
N ARG A 342 -28.29 -1.65 -0.35
CA ARG A 342 -27.28 -2.30 0.50
C ARG A 342 -25.89 -2.25 -0.13
N ASN A 343 -25.75 -2.61 -1.41
CA ASN A 343 -24.47 -2.54 -2.11
C ASN A 343 -23.90 -1.12 -2.09
N ILE A 344 -24.72 -0.09 -2.35
CA ILE A 344 -24.29 1.32 -2.31
C ILE A 344 -23.81 1.68 -0.89
N ALA A 345 -24.55 1.31 0.15
CA ALA A 345 -24.15 1.60 1.53
C ALA A 345 -22.84 0.87 1.93
N VAL A 346 -22.63 -0.36 1.46
CA VAL A 346 -21.36 -1.10 1.62
C VAL A 346 -20.22 -0.38 0.90
N VAL A 347 -20.41 0.03 -0.37
CA VAL A 347 -19.40 0.76 -1.15
C VAL A 347 -19.03 2.09 -0.49
N ASN A 348 -20.02 2.84 0.02
CA ASN A 348 -19.75 4.09 0.74
C ASN A 348 -18.96 3.84 2.04
N SER A 349 -19.24 2.75 2.75
CA SER A 349 -18.51 2.36 3.96
C SER A 349 -17.06 1.99 3.66
N LEU A 350 -16.84 1.19 2.62
CA LEU A 350 -15.53 0.81 2.11
C LEU A 350 -14.72 2.03 1.66
N PHE A 351 -15.34 2.94 0.90
CA PHE A 351 -14.71 4.16 0.44
C PHE A 351 -14.28 5.07 1.61
N ARG A 352 -15.12 5.22 2.63
CA ARG A 352 -14.80 6.01 3.82
C ARG A 352 -13.62 5.42 4.58
N LEU A 353 -13.59 4.10 4.76
CA LEU A 353 -12.46 3.39 5.37
C LEU A 353 -11.18 3.60 4.55
N GLN A 354 -11.26 3.43 3.22
CA GLN A 354 -10.14 3.64 2.31
C GLN A 354 -9.57 5.07 2.44
N GLN A 355 -10.41 6.09 2.40
CA GLN A 355 -9.99 7.49 2.54
C GLN A 355 -9.33 7.76 3.89
N ALA A 356 -9.88 7.20 4.97
CA ALA A 356 -9.34 7.40 6.31
C ALA A 356 -7.96 6.74 6.47
N VAL A 357 -7.81 5.50 6.01
CA VAL A 357 -6.52 4.78 6.06
C VAL A 357 -5.50 5.44 5.14
N ALA A 358 -5.89 5.86 3.94
CA ALA A 358 -5.00 6.62 3.04
C ALA A 358 -4.50 7.93 3.67
N LYS A 359 -5.36 8.65 4.42
CA LYS A 359 -4.95 9.84 5.18
C LYS A 359 -3.98 9.52 6.31
N ILE A 360 -4.09 8.35 6.95
CA ILE A 360 -3.15 7.91 7.99
C ILE A 360 -1.77 7.66 7.37
N ILE A 361 -1.72 7.01 6.20
CA ILE A 361 -0.47 6.75 5.46
C ILE A 361 0.17 8.07 5.01
N ALA A 362 -0.63 9.00 4.48
CA ALA A 362 -0.15 10.31 3.99
C ALA A 362 0.09 11.35 5.10
N GLY A 363 0.00 10.97 6.37
CA GLY A 363 0.18 11.89 7.50
C GLY A 363 1.59 12.50 7.57
N PRO A 364 1.79 13.60 8.33
CA PRO A 364 3.03 14.37 8.36
C PRO A 364 4.22 13.68 9.06
N GLY A 365 4.20 12.36 9.24
CA GLY A 365 5.26 11.57 9.88
C GLY A 365 6.02 10.70 8.88
N THR A 366 7.24 10.29 9.24
CA THR A 366 8.00 9.28 8.47
C THR A 366 7.34 7.91 8.67
N PHE A 367 6.39 7.56 7.79
CA PHE A 367 5.77 6.24 7.80
C PHE A 367 6.73 5.22 7.16
N PRO A 368 7.04 4.08 7.80
CA PRO A 368 7.97 3.11 7.23
C PRO A 368 7.47 2.56 5.88
N PRO A 369 8.34 2.39 4.86
CA PRO A 369 7.91 1.97 3.53
C PRO A 369 7.29 0.56 3.52
N ALA A 370 7.79 -0.35 4.36
CA ALA A 370 7.22 -1.68 4.52
C ALA A 370 5.81 -1.67 5.15
N ALA A 371 5.55 -0.69 6.05
CA ALA A 371 4.25 -0.46 6.64
C ALA A 371 3.27 0.12 5.61
N GLU A 372 3.74 1.10 4.81
CA GLU A 372 2.98 1.70 3.71
C GLU A 372 2.54 0.63 2.71
N GLN A 373 3.47 -0.18 2.21
CA GLN A 373 3.19 -1.26 1.26
C GLN A 373 2.13 -2.23 1.79
N SER A 374 2.23 -2.61 3.07
CA SER A 374 1.28 -3.53 3.70
C SER A 374 -0.14 -2.97 3.74
N LEU A 375 -0.30 -1.68 4.08
CA LEU A 375 -1.61 -1.04 4.11
C LEU A 375 -2.15 -0.74 2.70
N THR A 376 -1.30 -0.27 1.79
CA THR A 376 -1.68 -0.01 0.38
C THR A 376 -2.19 -1.28 -0.29
N ALA A 377 -1.54 -2.42 -0.10
CA ALA A 377 -2.02 -3.71 -0.61
C ALA A 377 -3.41 -4.10 -0.04
N ALA A 378 -3.69 -3.77 1.22
CA ALA A 378 -5.03 -3.96 1.77
C ALA A 378 -6.07 -3.00 1.16
N LEU A 379 -5.68 -1.76 0.84
CA LEU A 379 -6.54 -0.80 0.15
C LEU A 379 -6.86 -1.19 -1.29
N GLU A 380 -5.95 -1.88 -2.00
CA GLU A 380 -6.25 -2.47 -3.32
C GLU A 380 -7.35 -3.52 -3.25
N SER A 381 -7.38 -4.31 -2.16
CA SER A 381 -8.47 -5.28 -1.90
C SER A 381 -9.80 -4.56 -1.68
N VAL A 382 -9.80 -3.42 -0.99
CA VAL A 382 -10.99 -2.57 -0.81
C VAL A 382 -11.50 -2.05 -2.16
N GLN A 383 -10.62 -1.53 -3.02
CA GLN A 383 -10.98 -1.04 -4.35
C GLN A 383 -11.57 -2.16 -5.22
N THR A 384 -10.96 -3.34 -5.20
CA THR A 384 -11.44 -4.51 -5.97
C THR A 384 -12.84 -4.92 -5.54
N LEU A 385 -13.12 -4.89 -4.24
CA LEU A 385 -14.45 -5.19 -3.70
C LEU A 385 -15.47 -4.11 -4.08
N MET A 386 -15.10 -2.83 -4.03
CA MET A 386 -15.95 -1.73 -4.50
C MET A 386 -16.32 -1.90 -5.98
N SER A 387 -15.34 -2.24 -6.83
CA SER A 387 -15.59 -2.57 -8.25
C SER A 387 -16.56 -3.71 -8.41
N SER A 388 -16.32 -4.83 -7.71
CA SER A 388 -17.15 -6.02 -7.80
C SER A 388 -18.59 -5.77 -7.35
N ALA A 389 -18.81 -4.91 -6.35
CA ALA A 389 -20.13 -4.57 -5.84
C ALA A 389 -20.99 -3.75 -6.81
N VAL A 390 -20.36 -2.88 -7.62
CA VAL A 390 -21.04 -1.98 -8.56
C VAL A 390 -21.11 -2.57 -9.98
N GLN A 391 -20.23 -3.52 -10.31
CA GLN A 391 -20.12 -4.12 -11.64
C GLN A 391 -21.43 -4.67 -12.22
N PRO A 392 -22.29 -5.40 -11.46
CA PRO A 392 -23.55 -5.93 -12.01
C PRO A 392 -24.49 -4.82 -12.51
N LEU A 393 -24.52 -3.69 -11.80
CA LEU A 393 -25.31 -2.52 -12.18
C LEU A 393 -24.70 -1.83 -13.41
N LEU A 394 -23.38 -1.65 -13.45
CA LEU A 394 -22.68 -1.06 -14.60
C LEU A 394 -22.89 -1.88 -15.89
N ASN A 395 -22.80 -3.21 -15.79
CA ASN A 395 -23.05 -4.12 -16.92
C ASN A 395 -24.47 -3.96 -17.44
N SER A 396 -25.46 -4.00 -16.54
CA SER A 396 -26.87 -3.86 -16.92
C SER A 396 -27.20 -2.50 -17.53
N VAL A 397 -26.58 -1.42 -17.02
CA VAL A 397 -26.68 -0.08 -17.65
C VAL A 397 -26.08 -0.11 -19.05
N SER A 398 -24.91 -0.70 -19.24
CA SER A 398 -24.26 -0.83 -20.55
C SER A 398 -25.12 -1.63 -21.54
N ASP A 399 -25.66 -2.78 -21.11
CA ASP A 399 -26.52 -3.63 -21.92
C ASP A 399 -27.81 -2.91 -22.32
N SER A 400 -28.41 -2.15 -21.39
CA SER A 400 -29.60 -1.35 -21.66
C SER A 400 -29.34 -0.20 -22.61
N VAL A 401 -28.17 0.47 -22.50
CA VAL A 401 -27.73 1.49 -23.47
C VAL A 401 -27.60 0.88 -24.87
N GLU A 402 -26.99 -0.30 -24.98
CA GLU A 402 -26.88 -1.01 -26.27
C GLU A 402 -28.27 -1.38 -26.83
N ALA A 403 -29.15 -1.93 -25.99
CA ALA A 403 -30.52 -2.27 -26.38
C ALA A 403 -31.29 -1.06 -26.92
N ILE A 404 -31.21 0.09 -26.25
CA ILE A 404 -31.83 1.34 -26.71
C ILE A 404 -31.22 1.77 -28.04
N LEU A 405 -29.89 1.76 -28.19
CA LEU A 405 -29.22 2.16 -29.44
C LEU A 405 -29.58 1.26 -30.62
N ILE A 406 -29.79 -0.04 -30.41
CA ILE A 406 -30.22 -0.98 -31.46
C ILE A 406 -31.60 -0.62 -32.02
N THR A 407 -32.49 -0.02 -31.24
CA THR A 407 -33.81 0.43 -31.72
C THR A 407 -33.75 1.48 -32.82
N MET A 408 -32.59 2.12 -33.03
CA MET A 408 -32.32 2.98 -34.20
C MET A 408 -32.68 2.29 -35.52
N HIS A 409 -32.50 0.98 -35.64
CA HIS A 409 -32.83 0.22 -36.85
C HIS A 409 -34.33 -0.02 -37.06
N GLN A 410 -35.18 0.36 -36.10
CA GLN A 410 -36.64 0.30 -36.20
C GLN A 410 -37.23 1.62 -36.72
N GLU A 411 -36.45 2.71 -36.73
CA GLU A 411 -36.87 4.00 -37.28
C GLU A 411 -36.59 4.10 -38.78
N ASP A 412 -37.39 4.90 -39.49
CA ASP A 412 -37.21 5.13 -40.93
C ASP A 412 -36.25 6.31 -41.21
N PHE A 413 -35.09 5.97 -41.79
CA PHE A 413 -34.06 6.90 -42.26
C PHE A 413 -34.01 7.02 -43.79
N SER A 414 -34.95 6.42 -44.52
CA SER A 414 -34.97 6.39 -45.98
C SER A 414 -35.53 7.67 -46.62
N GLY A 415 -36.27 8.46 -45.84
CA GLY A 415 -37.07 9.58 -46.32
C GLY A 415 -36.27 10.72 -46.98
N PRO A 416 -36.91 11.45 -47.93
CA PRO A 416 -36.35 12.66 -48.53
C PRO A 416 -36.30 13.83 -47.54
N LEU A 417 -35.64 14.94 -47.93
CA LEU A 417 -35.64 16.17 -47.14
C LEU A 417 -37.09 16.66 -46.91
N PRO A 418 -37.45 17.12 -45.69
CA PRO A 418 -38.78 17.66 -45.42
C PRO A 418 -39.12 18.79 -46.40
N ALA A 419 -40.29 18.70 -47.05
CA ALA A 419 -40.79 19.74 -47.94
C ALA A 419 -41.27 20.95 -47.11
N GLY A 420 -40.36 21.89 -46.86
CA GLY A 420 -40.62 23.11 -46.12
C GLY A 420 -39.48 23.38 -45.14
N GLY A 421 -38.73 24.46 -45.34
CA GLY A 421 -37.51 24.82 -44.59
C GLY A 421 -37.72 25.20 -43.12
N ARG A 422 -38.55 24.46 -42.37
CA ARG A 422 -38.57 24.52 -40.91
C ARG A 422 -37.42 23.67 -40.36
N PRO A 423 -36.49 24.25 -39.60
CA PRO A 423 -35.28 23.58 -39.13
C PRO A 423 -35.51 22.66 -37.92
N ASP A 424 -36.75 22.49 -37.43
CA ASP A 424 -37.05 21.58 -36.32
C ASP A 424 -37.01 20.13 -36.80
N ILE A 425 -35.80 19.60 -36.97
CA ILE A 425 -35.55 18.17 -37.10
C ILE A 425 -35.74 17.60 -35.70
N PRO A 426 -36.85 16.88 -35.42
CA PRO A 426 -37.09 16.34 -34.09
C PRO A 426 -36.00 15.33 -33.74
N CYS A 427 -35.50 15.39 -32.50
CA CYS A 427 -34.64 14.36 -31.92
C CYS A 427 -35.33 12.99 -32.07
N SER A 428 -34.61 12.00 -32.59
CA SER A 428 -35.10 10.63 -32.79
C SER A 428 -35.57 10.01 -31.46
N LEU A 429 -36.52 9.09 -31.52
CA LEU A 429 -37.17 8.55 -30.32
C LEU A 429 -36.19 7.77 -29.46
N TYR A 430 -35.34 6.94 -30.08
CA TYR A 430 -34.29 6.20 -29.38
C TYR A 430 -33.30 7.12 -28.67
N MET A 431 -33.01 8.32 -29.22
CA MET A 431 -32.14 9.30 -28.58
C MET A 431 -32.80 9.95 -27.36
N ARG A 432 -34.09 10.27 -27.42
CA ARG A 432 -34.83 10.79 -26.24
C ARG A 432 -34.92 9.74 -25.14
N GLU A 433 -35.16 8.49 -25.52
CA GLU A 433 -35.17 7.37 -24.58
C GLU A 433 -33.80 7.19 -23.92
N LEU A 434 -32.71 7.22 -24.70
CA LEU A 434 -31.35 7.14 -24.19
C LEU A 434 -31.03 8.27 -23.19
N GLN A 435 -31.36 9.51 -23.54
CA GLN A 435 -31.16 10.67 -22.66
C GLN A 435 -31.95 10.51 -21.35
N GLY A 436 -33.22 10.13 -21.43
CA GLY A 436 -34.07 9.90 -20.27
C GLY A 436 -33.58 8.75 -19.39
N PHE A 437 -33.10 7.65 -20.01
CA PHE A 437 -32.53 6.51 -19.31
C PHE A 437 -31.25 6.87 -18.57
N ILE A 438 -30.28 7.51 -19.25
CA ILE A 438 -29.00 7.91 -18.63
C ILE A 438 -29.24 8.92 -17.50
N ALA A 439 -30.12 9.90 -17.70
CA ALA A 439 -30.46 10.87 -16.67
C ALA A 439 -31.05 10.19 -15.43
N ARG A 440 -31.93 9.19 -15.62
CA ARG A 440 -32.48 8.40 -14.52
C ARG A 440 -31.41 7.57 -13.82
N VAL A 441 -30.56 6.88 -14.58
CA VAL A 441 -29.46 6.06 -14.06
C VAL A 441 -28.56 6.89 -13.13
N MET A 442 -28.13 8.07 -13.59
CA MET A 442 -27.27 8.95 -12.80
C MET A 442 -27.95 9.47 -11.55
N ASN A 443 -29.23 9.87 -11.63
CA ASN A 443 -29.94 10.48 -10.51
C ASN A 443 -30.40 9.47 -9.46
N ASP A 444 -30.87 8.31 -9.89
CA ASP A 444 -31.54 7.36 -9.01
C ASP A 444 -30.56 6.31 -8.47
N TYR A 445 -29.62 5.84 -9.30
CA TYR A 445 -28.76 4.71 -8.95
C TYR A 445 -27.36 5.12 -8.50
N PHE A 446 -26.74 6.08 -9.21
CA PHE A 446 -25.35 6.45 -8.96
C PHE A 446 -25.17 7.65 -8.03
N ARG A 447 -26.12 8.59 -7.97
CA ARG A 447 -26.10 9.74 -7.05
C ARG A 447 -25.86 9.38 -5.58
N PRO A 448 -26.38 8.26 -5.03
CA PRO A 448 -26.13 7.88 -3.65
C PRO A 448 -24.69 7.40 -3.36
N LEU A 449 -23.87 7.13 -4.39
CA LEU A 449 -22.47 6.76 -4.23
C LEU A 449 -21.62 8.01 -3.95
N GLN A 450 -20.81 7.95 -2.89
CA GLN A 450 -19.95 9.07 -2.48
C GLN A 450 -18.60 9.08 -3.22
N CYS A 451 -18.20 7.94 -3.81
CA CYS A 451 -16.94 7.76 -4.49
C CYS A 451 -16.96 8.28 -5.94
N LEU A 452 -17.04 9.61 -6.11
CA LEU A 452 -17.20 10.23 -7.44
C LEU A 452 -16.03 9.91 -8.40
N ASP A 453 -14.79 9.86 -7.92
CA ASP A 453 -13.62 9.52 -8.74
C ASP A 453 -13.71 8.12 -9.34
N PHE A 454 -14.08 7.17 -8.50
CA PHE A 454 -14.33 5.79 -8.88
C PHE A 454 -15.55 5.63 -9.79
N LEU A 455 -16.62 6.38 -9.53
CA LEU A 455 -17.85 6.33 -10.32
C LEU A 455 -17.60 6.85 -11.74
N TYR A 456 -17.01 8.03 -11.88
CA TYR A 456 -16.77 8.65 -13.19
C TYR A 456 -15.82 7.84 -14.05
N SER A 457 -14.78 7.23 -13.49
CA SER A 457 -13.91 6.34 -14.28
C SER A 457 -14.68 5.14 -14.86
N SER A 458 -15.67 4.63 -14.12
CA SER A 458 -16.52 3.52 -14.55
C SER A 458 -17.58 3.96 -15.58
N THR A 459 -18.26 5.08 -15.35
CA THR A 459 -19.30 5.59 -16.25
C THR A 459 -18.74 6.19 -17.54
N GLU A 460 -17.52 6.73 -17.52
CA GLU A 460 -16.80 7.17 -18.74
C GLU A 460 -16.59 6.01 -19.71
N ASN A 461 -16.27 4.79 -19.21
CA ASN A 461 -16.18 3.60 -20.07
C ASN A 461 -17.53 3.28 -20.75
N ILE A 462 -18.64 3.43 -20.03
CA ILE A 462 -19.99 3.26 -20.61
C ILE A 462 -20.25 4.32 -21.69
N ALA A 463 -19.86 5.58 -21.45
CA ALA A 463 -20.01 6.65 -22.43
C ALA A 463 -19.17 6.42 -23.70
N GLN A 464 -17.90 6.01 -23.56
CA GLN A 464 -17.03 5.66 -24.69
C GLN A 464 -17.64 4.51 -25.51
N ARG A 465 -18.13 3.47 -24.82
CA ARG A 465 -18.81 2.32 -25.42
C ARG A 465 -20.08 2.74 -26.16
N ALA A 466 -20.91 3.57 -25.54
CA ALA A 466 -22.15 4.08 -26.13
C ALA A 466 -21.87 4.85 -27.43
N ILE A 467 -20.84 5.72 -27.46
CA ILE A 467 -20.43 6.43 -28.68
C ILE A 467 -19.98 5.44 -29.77
N ALA A 468 -19.17 4.45 -29.42
CA ALA A 468 -18.70 3.46 -30.37
C ALA A 468 -19.85 2.64 -30.98
N LEU A 469 -20.81 2.22 -30.15
CA LEU A 469 -22.03 1.53 -30.58
C LEU A 469 -22.91 2.42 -31.45
N PHE A 470 -23.12 3.67 -31.06
CA PHE A 470 -23.89 4.64 -31.84
C PHE A 470 -23.31 4.79 -33.26
N ILE A 471 -22.00 5.02 -33.37
CA ILE A 471 -21.33 5.17 -34.67
C ILE A 471 -21.39 3.88 -35.48
N ARG A 472 -21.19 2.72 -34.83
CA ARG A 472 -21.33 1.41 -35.48
C ARG A 472 -22.72 1.24 -36.08
N HIS A 473 -23.77 1.44 -35.29
CA HIS A 473 -25.14 1.27 -35.75
C HIS A 473 -25.53 2.31 -36.81
N ALA A 474 -25.07 3.57 -36.66
CA ALA A 474 -25.23 4.60 -37.68
C ALA A 474 -24.61 4.22 -39.03
N CYS A 475 -23.45 3.54 -39.02
CA CYS A 475 -22.79 3.04 -40.24
C CYS A 475 -23.50 1.84 -40.87
N LEU A 476 -24.39 1.16 -40.14
CA LEU A 476 -25.12 -0.02 -40.62
C LEU A 476 -26.53 0.32 -41.12
N LEU A 477 -26.98 1.57 -40.97
CA LEU A 477 -28.29 2.03 -41.43
C LEU A 477 -28.41 1.98 -42.94
N ARG A 478 -29.40 1.23 -43.43
CA ARG A 478 -29.68 1.11 -44.86
C ARG A 478 -31.16 0.76 -45.09
N PRO A 479 -31.87 1.46 -45.99
CA PRO A 479 -31.44 2.59 -46.83
C PRO A 479 -31.34 3.91 -46.04
N LEU A 480 -30.43 4.81 -46.47
CA LEU A 480 -30.21 6.12 -45.86
C LEU A 480 -30.44 7.24 -46.89
N GLY A 481 -31.51 8.02 -46.71
CA GLY A 481 -31.87 9.16 -47.56
C GLY A 481 -31.32 10.50 -47.06
N GLU A 482 -31.50 11.58 -47.84
CA GLU A 482 -31.03 12.93 -47.47
C GLU A 482 -31.71 13.48 -46.20
N GLY A 483 -33.01 13.20 -46.01
CA GLY A 483 -33.71 13.54 -44.77
C GLY A 483 -33.19 12.73 -43.57
N GLY A 484 -32.88 11.46 -43.79
CA GLY A 484 -32.25 10.59 -42.80
C GLY A 484 -30.85 11.05 -42.39
N LYS A 485 -30.03 11.52 -43.32
CA LYS A 485 -28.70 12.11 -43.02
C LYS A 485 -28.82 13.34 -42.12
N MET A 486 -29.78 14.22 -42.40
CA MET A 486 -30.04 15.40 -41.56
C MET A 486 -30.50 15.02 -40.15
N ARG A 487 -31.39 14.03 -40.03
CA ARG A 487 -31.81 13.48 -38.72
C ARG A 487 -30.64 12.86 -37.96
N LEU A 488 -29.86 12.00 -38.62
CA LEU A 488 -28.68 11.38 -38.02
C LEU A 488 -27.66 12.45 -37.59
N ALA A 489 -27.43 13.49 -38.39
CA ALA A 489 -26.55 14.59 -38.00
C ALA A 489 -27.05 15.38 -36.79
N ALA A 490 -28.37 15.46 -36.55
CA ALA A 490 -28.93 15.98 -35.30
C ALA A 490 -28.68 14.99 -34.15
N ASP A 491 -28.87 13.69 -34.37
CA ASP A 491 -28.61 12.64 -33.38
C ASP A 491 -27.14 12.61 -32.94
N PHE A 492 -26.17 12.88 -33.83
CA PHE A 492 -24.76 13.04 -33.45
C PHE A 492 -24.55 14.16 -32.42
N ALA A 493 -25.30 15.26 -32.49
CA ALA A 493 -25.26 16.32 -31.49
C ALA A 493 -25.99 15.91 -30.20
N GLN A 494 -27.11 15.20 -30.33
CA GLN A 494 -27.89 14.71 -29.19
C GLN A 494 -27.16 13.61 -28.41
N MET A 495 -26.33 12.81 -29.08
CA MET A 495 -25.49 11.80 -28.46
C MET A 495 -24.45 12.41 -27.52
N GLU A 496 -23.86 13.55 -27.91
CA GLU A 496 -22.94 14.32 -27.06
C GLU A 496 -23.64 14.77 -25.76
N LEU A 497 -24.87 15.23 -25.86
CA LEU A 497 -25.70 15.60 -24.71
C LEU A 497 -26.13 14.38 -23.88
N ALA A 498 -26.41 13.25 -24.53
CA ALA A 498 -26.87 12.03 -23.87
C ALA A 498 -25.80 11.43 -22.95
N VAL A 499 -24.53 11.44 -23.37
CA VAL A 499 -23.42 10.89 -22.56
C VAL A 499 -22.84 11.89 -21.56
N ALA A 500 -23.18 13.19 -21.67
CA ALA A 500 -22.65 14.23 -20.81
C ALA A 500 -22.82 13.95 -19.30
N PRO A 501 -23.95 13.40 -18.81
CA PRO A 501 -24.12 13.06 -17.39
C PRO A 501 -23.17 11.95 -16.89
N LEU A 502 -22.67 11.08 -17.78
CA LEU A 502 -21.79 9.96 -17.42
C LEU A 502 -20.33 10.37 -17.21
N CYS A 503 -19.97 11.63 -17.50
CA CYS A 503 -18.58 12.09 -17.55
C CYS A 503 -18.45 13.39 -16.76
N ARG A 504 -17.24 13.71 -16.29
CA ARG A 504 -16.96 15.08 -15.78
C ARG A 504 -17.02 16.10 -16.92
N ARG A 505 -16.36 15.76 -18.03
CA ARG A 505 -16.34 16.54 -19.27
C ARG A 505 -16.34 15.59 -20.45
N VAL A 506 -17.11 15.90 -21.49
CA VAL A 506 -17.20 15.05 -22.69
C VAL A 506 -15.86 14.96 -23.43
N SER A 507 -15.00 15.98 -23.29
CA SER A 507 -13.63 15.97 -23.82
C SER A 507 -12.75 14.87 -23.22
N ASP A 508 -13.03 14.44 -21.98
CA ASP A 508 -12.23 13.44 -21.27
C ASP A 508 -12.42 12.02 -21.86
N LEU A 509 -13.44 11.82 -22.72
CA LEU A 509 -13.66 10.58 -23.48
C LEU A 509 -12.63 10.33 -24.60
N GLY A 510 -11.70 11.27 -24.83
CA GLY A 510 -10.53 11.07 -25.67
C GLY A 510 -10.86 10.67 -27.11
N LYS A 511 -10.42 9.46 -27.52
CA LYS A 511 -10.55 8.98 -28.91
C LYS A 511 -12.02 8.83 -29.33
N ALA A 512 -12.90 8.36 -28.44
CA ALA A 512 -14.30 8.14 -28.76
C ALA A 512 -15.02 9.46 -29.10
N TYR A 513 -14.79 10.51 -28.32
CA TYR A 513 -15.37 11.84 -28.57
C TYR A 513 -14.83 12.48 -29.86
N ARG A 514 -13.52 12.39 -30.11
CA ARG A 514 -12.92 12.85 -31.37
C ARG A 514 -13.51 12.09 -32.57
N LEU A 515 -13.69 10.78 -32.45
CA LEU A 515 -14.32 9.95 -33.48
C LEU A 515 -15.75 10.44 -33.80
N LEU A 516 -16.57 10.70 -32.78
CA LEU A 516 -17.94 11.24 -32.95
C LEU A 516 -17.93 12.56 -33.72
N ARG A 517 -17.05 13.50 -33.32
CA ARG A 517 -16.92 14.82 -33.93
C ARG A 517 -16.41 14.76 -35.37
N SER A 518 -15.41 13.93 -35.63
CA SER A 518 -14.80 13.78 -36.96
C SER A 518 -15.67 12.99 -37.94
N PHE A 519 -16.54 12.11 -37.45
CA PHE A 519 -17.42 11.33 -38.32
C PHE A 519 -18.63 12.15 -38.80
N ARG A 520 -19.21 13.02 -37.96
CA ARG A 520 -20.43 13.79 -38.29
C ARG A 520 -20.37 14.53 -39.64
N PRO A 521 -19.28 15.24 -40.02
CA PRO A 521 -19.20 15.90 -41.33
C PRO A 521 -19.19 14.93 -42.52
N LEU A 522 -18.72 13.68 -42.32
CA LEU A 522 -18.62 12.68 -43.40
C LEU A 522 -20.00 12.24 -43.91
N LEU A 523 -21.07 12.44 -43.13
CA LEU A 523 -22.44 12.15 -43.56
C LEU A 523 -22.81 12.87 -44.87
N PHE A 524 -22.27 14.07 -45.07
CA PHE A 524 -22.61 14.96 -46.20
C PHE A 524 -21.52 15.06 -47.28
N GLN A 525 -20.38 14.37 -47.10
CA GLN A 525 -19.30 14.39 -48.09
C GLN A 525 -19.51 13.34 -49.21
N THR A 526 -18.91 13.54 -50.37
CA THR A 526 -18.90 12.52 -51.44
C THR A 526 -18.02 11.33 -51.07
N SER A 527 -18.20 10.20 -51.75
CA SER A 527 -17.45 8.99 -51.45
C SER A 527 -15.94 9.15 -51.71
N GLU A 528 -15.57 9.99 -52.68
CA GLU A 528 -14.19 10.34 -53.03
C GLU A 528 -13.54 11.20 -51.95
N HIS A 529 -14.25 12.22 -51.44
CA HIS A 529 -13.77 13.10 -50.38
C HIS A 529 -13.60 12.36 -49.05
N ILE A 530 -14.48 11.40 -48.75
CA ILE A 530 -14.31 10.56 -47.56
C ILE A 530 -13.05 9.71 -47.71
N ALA A 531 -12.81 9.12 -48.88
CA ALA A 531 -11.66 8.23 -49.12
C ALA A 531 -10.29 8.94 -49.12
N SER A 532 -10.28 10.26 -49.23
CA SER A 532 -9.08 11.12 -49.12
C SER A 532 -8.92 11.78 -47.75
N SER A 533 -9.85 11.55 -46.81
CA SER A 533 -9.79 12.14 -45.47
C SER A 533 -8.57 11.65 -44.68
N GLN A 534 -7.83 12.61 -44.10
CA GLN A 534 -6.67 12.32 -43.25
C GLN A 534 -7.04 11.69 -41.90
N ALA A 535 -8.32 11.71 -41.52
CA ALA A 535 -8.80 11.11 -40.28
C ALA A 535 -8.90 9.56 -40.36
N LEU A 536 -8.80 8.98 -41.56
CA LEU A 536 -8.88 7.54 -41.79
C LEU A 536 -7.63 6.80 -41.29
N GLY A 537 -7.84 5.61 -40.73
CA GLY A 537 -6.78 4.74 -40.22
C GLY A 537 -6.38 5.05 -38.78
N ASP A 538 -6.06 6.31 -38.47
CA ASP A 538 -5.65 6.70 -37.11
C ASP A 538 -6.87 6.91 -36.18
N LEU A 539 -7.69 7.92 -36.49
CA LEU A 539 -8.86 8.26 -35.68
C LEU A 539 -10.09 7.41 -36.04
N ILE A 540 -10.38 7.29 -37.34
CA ILE A 540 -11.53 6.56 -37.85
C ILE A 540 -11.05 5.25 -38.50
N PRO A 541 -11.41 4.08 -37.95
CA PRO A 541 -11.04 2.79 -38.54
C PRO A 541 -11.55 2.65 -39.98
N TYR A 542 -10.73 2.08 -40.86
CA TYR A 542 -11.12 1.78 -42.23
C TYR A 542 -12.32 0.85 -42.28
N SER A 543 -12.38 -0.13 -41.37
CA SER A 543 -13.53 -1.01 -41.23
C SER A 543 -14.84 -0.23 -41.00
N THR A 544 -14.86 0.77 -40.12
CA THR A 544 -16.05 1.60 -39.85
C THR A 544 -16.52 2.36 -41.09
N ILE A 545 -15.59 2.95 -41.84
CA ILE A 545 -15.93 3.73 -43.04
C ILE A 545 -16.38 2.84 -44.20
N LEU A 546 -15.77 1.65 -44.34
CA LEU A 546 -16.26 0.66 -45.29
C LEU A 546 -17.69 0.21 -44.99
N HIS A 547 -18.06 0.03 -43.71
CA HIS A 547 -19.46 -0.18 -43.33
C HIS A 547 -20.35 0.98 -43.78
N PHE A 548 -19.94 2.22 -43.51
CA PHE A 548 -20.67 3.40 -43.95
C PHE A 548 -20.82 3.46 -45.48
N MET A 549 -19.83 3.03 -46.26
CA MET A 549 -19.92 3.01 -47.73
C MET A 549 -21.00 2.05 -48.25
N PHE A 550 -21.33 0.98 -47.53
CA PHE A 550 -22.46 0.10 -47.91
C PHE A 550 -23.81 0.82 -47.83
N THR A 551 -23.95 1.85 -47.01
CA THR A 551 -25.20 2.67 -46.96
C THR A 551 -25.44 3.40 -48.27
N ARG A 552 -24.38 3.69 -49.03
CA ARG A 552 -24.39 4.37 -50.34
C ARG A 552 -24.40 3.40 -51.52
N ALA A 553 -24.34 2.10 -51.25
CA ALA A 553 -24.29 1.06 -52.27
C ALA A 553 -25.70 0.65 -52.73
N PRO A 554 -25.86 0.21 -54.00
CA PRO A 554 -27.12 -0.37 -54.48
C PRO A 554 -27.44 -1.68 -53.78
N ALA A 555 -28.74 -2.02 -53.65
CA ALA A 555 -29.23 -3.17 -52.90
C ALA A 555 -28.59 -4.52 -53.30
N GLU A 556 -28.12 -4.62 -54.55
CA GLU A 556 -27.39 -5.78 -55.07
C GLU A 556 -26.07 -6.05 -54.34
N LEU A 557 -25.37 -5.00 -53.90
CA LEU A 557 -24.22 -5.12 -53.02
C LEU A 557 -24.73 -5.29 -51.58
N LYS A 558 -24.93 -6.53 -51.17
CA LYS A 558 -25.35 -6.90 -49.81
C LYS A 558 -24.29 -6.48 -48.78
N SER A 559 -24.72 -6.00 -47.62
CA SER A 559 -23.82 -5.72 -46.51
C SER A 559 -23.20 -7.02 -45.97
N PRO A 560 -22.09 -6.95 -45.20
CA PRO A 560 -21.44 -8.15 -44.65
C PRO A 560 -22.39 -9.04 -43.83
N HIS A 561 -23.22 -8.44 -42.96
CA HIS A 561 -24.20 -9.17 -42.16
C HIS A 561 -25.34 -9.77 -43.00
N GLN A 562 -25.80 -9.06 -44.05
CA GLN A 562 -26.81 -9.58 -44.97
C GLN A 562 -26.30 -10.77 -45.78
N ARG A 563 -25.01 -10.75 -46.17
CA ARG A 563 -24.38 -11.89 -46.84
C ARG A 563 -24.25 -13.08 -45.91
N ALA A 564 -23.87 -12.85 -44.66
CA ALA A 564 -23.70 -13.90 -43.66
C ALA A 564 -25.02 -14.38 -43.04
N GLU A 565 -26.16 -13.82 -43.45
CA GLU A 565 -27.50 -14.11 -42.90
C GLU A 565 -27.58 -13.88 -41.38
N TRP A 566 -26.90 -12.85 -40.90
CA TRP A 566 -26.88 -12.46 -39.50
C TRP A 566 -27.85 -11.31 -39.23
N SER A 567 -28.52 -11.35 -38.08
CA SER A 567 -29.22 -10.19 -37.54
C SER A 567 -28.22 -9.08 -37.21
N ILE A 568 -28.72 -7.84 -37.14
CA ILE A 568 -27.90 -6.67 -36.77
C ILE A 568 -27.33 -6.83 -35.36
N SER A 569 -28.11 -7.40 -34.42
CA SER A 569 -27.66 -7.70 -33.06
C SER A 569 -26.52 -8.73 -33.04
N ARG A 570 -26.67 -9.84 -33.76
CA ARG A 570 -25.61 -10.86 -33.90
C ARG A 570 -24.36 -10.28 -34.54
N TYR A 571 -24.53 -9.37 -35.50
CA TYR A 571 -23.40 -8.72 -36.14
C TYR A 571 -22.68 -7.72 -35.24
N SER A 572 -23.41 -6.94 -34.44
CA SER A 572 -22.80 -6.06 -33.43
C SER A 572 -21.96 -6.87 -32.45
N GLN A 573 -22.51 -7.96 -31.92
CA GLN A 573 -21.78 -8.88 -31.04
C GLN A 573 -20.52 -9.45 -31.70
N TRP A 574 -20.62 -9.91 -32.96
CA TRP A 574 -19.46 -10.42 -33.68
C TRP A 574 -18.35 -9.36 -33.83
N LEU A 575 -18.71 -8.09 -34.06
CA LEU A 575 -17.75 -6.98 -34.12
C LEU A 575 -17.05 -6.73 -32.78
N ASP A 576 -17.69 -7.04 -31.66
CA ASP A 576 -17.08 -6.96 -30.33
C ASP A 576 -16.11 -8.10 -30.05
N ASP A 577 -16.51 -9.32 -30.42
CA ASP A 577 -15.67 -10.51 -30.27
C ASP A 577 -14.43 -10.46 -31.19
N HIS A 578 -14.46 -9.61 -32.23
CA HIS A 578 -13.38 -9.44 -33.21
C HIS A 578 -12.89 -7.98 -33.25
N PRO A 579 -12.10 -7.53 -32.25
CA PRO A 579 -11.59 -6.15 -32.19
C PRO A 579 -10.53 -5.86 -33.26
N SER A 580 -9.88 -6.90 -33.77
CA SER A 580 -8.87 -6.82 -34.84
C SER A 580 -9.47 -6.24 -36.12
N GLU A 581 -8.87 -5.16 -36.62
CA GLU A 581 -9.31 -4.55 -37.86
C GLU A 581 -9.15 -5.51 -39.05
N LYS A 582 -8.11 -6.35 -39.05
CA LYS A 582 -7.87 -7.35 -40.10
C LYS A 582 -9.04 -8.32 -40.25
N ASP A 583 -9.61 -8.79 -39.16
CA ASP A 583 -10.71 -9.76 -39.18
C ASP A 583 -11.99 -9.12 -39.74
N ARG A 584 -12.28 -7.90 -39.30
CA ARG A 584 -13.39 -7.08 -39.82
C ARG A 584 -13.23 -6.80 -41.31
N LEU A 585 -12.03 -6.42 -41.76
CA LEU A 585 -11.72 -6.16 -43.16
C LEU A 585 -11.82 -7.42 -44.02
N THR A 586 -11.47 -8.59 -43.48
CA THR A 586 -11.60 -9.88 -44.18
C THR A 586 -13.06 -10.21 -44.45
N LEU A 587 -13.95 -10.00 -43.48
CA LEU A 587 -15.38 -10.19 -43.67
C LEU A 587 -15.96 -9.21 -44.71
N ILE A 588 -15.56 -7.93 -44.64
CA ILE A 588 -15.94 -6.90 -45.64
C ILE A 588 -15.45 -7.28 -47.04
N ARG A 589 -14.19 -7.71 -47.17
CA ARG A 589 -13.59 -8.17 -48.43
C ARG A 589 -14.43 -9.29 -49.03
N GLY A 590 -14.82 -10.27 -48.22
CA GLY A 590 -15.76 -11.29 -48.64
C GLY A 590 -17.00 -10.67 -49.27
N ALA A 591 -17.72 -9.79 -48.57
CA ALA A 591 -18.95 -9.18 -49.12
C ALA A 591 -18.74 -8.52 -50.50
N LEU A 592 -17.62 -7.82 -50.70
CA LEU A 592 -17.24 -7.22 -51.98
C LEU A 592 -16.96 -8.26 -53.07
N GLU A 593 -16.23 -9.34 -52.76
CA GLU A 593 -15.92 -10.42 -53.71
C GLU A 593 -17.19 -11.16 -54.18
N ALA A 594 -18.14 -11.41 -53.27
CA ALA A 594 -19.42 -12.02 -53.64
C ALA A 594 -20.24 -11.14 -54.59
N TYR A 595 -20.18 -9.83 -54.42
CA TYR A 595 -20.81 -8.90 -55.36
C TYR A 595 -20.18 -8.99 -56.75
N VAL A 596 -18.84 -9.06 -56.85
CA VAL A 596 -18.15 -9.25 -58.13
C VAL A 596 -18.60 -10.56 -58.80
N GLN A 597 -18.66 -11.65 -58.05
CA GLN A 597 -19.12 -12.94 -58.56
C GLN A 597 -20.56 -12.85 -59.08
N SER A 598 -21.44 -12.17 -58.34
CA SER A 598 -22.83 -11.93 -58.76
C SER A 598 -22.93 -11.09 -60.03
N VAL A 599 -22.16 -10.01 -60.15
CA VAL A 599 -22.15 -9.15 -61.35
C VAL A 599 -21.62 -9.91 -62.57
N ARG A 600 -20.56 -10.71 -62.40
CA ARG A 600 -20.00 -11.57 -63.45
C ARG A 600 -20.99 -12.64 -63.90
N ALA A 601 -21.68 -13.30 -62.96
CA ALA A 601 -22.69 -14.31 -63.25
C ALA A 601 -23.87 -13.73 -64.06
N ARG A 602 -24.22 -12.46 -63.85
CA ARG A 602 -25.27 -11.74 -64.58
C ARG A 602 -24.78 -11.08 -65.89
N GLN A 603 -23.51 -11.28 -66.28
CA GLN A 603 -22.87 -10.61 -67.43
C GLN A 603 -22.94 -9.06 -67.38
N GLY A 604 -22.95 -8.48 -66.18
CA GLY A 604 -22.94 -7.03 -65.99
C GLY A 604 -21.61 -6.42 -66.44
N LYS A 605 -21.67 -5.31 -67.19
CA LYS A 605 -20.50 -4.63 -67.75
C LYS A 605 -19.93 -3.51 -66.86
N GLU A 606 -20.69 -3.10 -65.83
CA GLU A 606 -20.35 -1.98 -64.95
C GLU A 606 -20.53 -2.36 -63.48
N PHE A 607 -19.67 -1.82 -62.62
CA PHE A 607 -19.78 -1.93 -61.17
C PHE A 607 -20.45 -0.68 -60.59
N ALA A 608 -21.02 -0.79 -59.39
CA ALA A 608 -21.57 0.36 -58.68
C ALA A 608 -20.49 1.44 -58.48
N PRO A 609 -20.80 2.74 -58.62
CA PRO A 609 -19.80 3.82 -58.52
C PRO A 609 -19.01 3.83 -57.19
N VAL A 610 -19.62 3.37 -56.09
CA VAL A 610 -18.97 3.27 -54.78
C VAL A 610 -17.98 2.11 -54.66
N TYR A 611 -18.13 1.07 -55.50
CA TYR A 611 -17.35 -0.17 -55.39
C TYR A 611 -15.83 0.02 -55.61
N PRO A 612 -15.36 0.74 -56.65
CA PRO A 612 -13.93 1.02 -56.82
C PRO A 612 -13.31 1.78 -55.64
N ILE A 613 -14.07 2.70 -55.04
CA ILE A 613 -13.64 3.48 -53.87
C ILE A 613 -13.49 2.56 -52.65
N MET A 614 -14.44 1.64 -52.44
CA MET A 614 -14.35 0.65 -51.37
C MET A 614 -13.14 -0.28 -51.54
N LEU A 615 -12.81 -0.69 -52.76
CA LEU A 615 -11.60 -1.47 -53.03
C LEU A 615 -10.32 -0.67 -52.72
N GLN A 616 -10.26 0.60 -53.11
CA GLN A 616 -9.12 1.47 -52.82
C GLN A 616 -8.92 1.61 -51.30
N LEU A 617 -10.00 1.83 -50.55
CA LEU A 617 -9.97 1.89 -49.09
C LEU A 617 -9.51 0.57 -48.46
N LEU A 618 -9.99 -0.56 -48.96
CA LEU A 618 -9.59 -1.89 -48.50
C LEU A 618 -8.10 -2.16 -48.75
N GLN A 619 -7.57 -1.73 -49.90
CA GLN A 619 -6.13 -1.84 -50.21
C GLN A 619 -5.28 -0.99 -49.27
N LYS A 620 -5.63 0.29 -49.08
CA LYS A 620 -4.96 1.20 -48.13
C LYS A 620 -4.98 0.65 -46.69
N ALA A 621 -6.09 0.07 -46.28
CA ALA A 621 -6.23 -0.54 -44.96
C ALA A 621 -5.33 -1.78 -44.80
N THR A 622 -5.20 -2.59 -45.86
CA THR A 622 -4.38 -3.80 -45.84
C THR A 622 -2.89 -3.46 -45.83
N SER A 623 -2.46 -2.42 -46.54
CA SER A 623 -1.06 -1.95 -46.51
C SER A 623 -0.70 -1.30 -45.17
N ALA A 624 -1.57 -0.44 -44.61
CA ALA A 624 -1.36 0.17 -43.30
C ALA A 624 -1.27 -0.87 -42.16
N SER A 625 -1.97 -2.00 -42.29
CA SER A 625 -1.93 -3.09 -41.31
C SER A 625 -0.67 -3.97 -41.43
N GLN A 626 0.10 -3.87 -42.51
CA GLN A 626 1.40 -4.53 -42.68
C GLN A 626 2.56 -3.74 -42.07
N ASP A 627 2.48 -2.41 -42.05
CA ASP A 627 3.51 -1.51 -41.50
C ASP A 627 3.50 -1.42 -39.95
N LEU A 628 2.51 -2.04 -39.29
CA LEU A 628 2.33 -2.09 -37.82
C LEU A 628 2.80 -3.41 -37.18
N LYS A 629 3.49 -4.27 -37.94
CA LYS A 629 4.25 -5.42 -37.43
C LYS A 629 5.73 -5.08 -37.36
#